data_AF-A0A150WG41-F1
#
_entry.id   AF-A0A150WG41-F1
#
_cell.length_a   1.000
_cell.length_b   1.000
_cell.length_c   1.000
_cell.angle_alpha   90.00
_cell.angle_beta   90.00
_cell.angle_gamma   90.00
#
_symmetry.space_group_name_H-M   'P 1'
#
loop_
_entity.id
_entity.type
_entity.pdbx_description
1 polymer ?
#
loop_
_entity_poly.entity_id
_entity_poly.type
_entity_poly.pdbx_seq_one_letter_code
_entity_poly.pdbx_strand_id
1 'polypeptide(L)'
;MHRTKILRALISVSLFTAGTPVAAAKVDVFSEFNKKVAALETELKKEKDVNKRFDAFLKSYKDLSDLRAKNPRQSEEKELNMSLFMESLSYMPDKKEFQAKKCPEYKKEVTSMMKSYDKSQKEAYVDKAFQVVDLICK
;
A
#
# COMPACT_ATOMS: atom_id res chain seq x y z
N MET A 1 -3.99 72.69 -22.14
CA MET A 1 -2.78 72.43 -21.33
C MET A 1 -2.72 70.94 -20.97
N HIS A 2 -1.53 70.41 -20.65
CA HIS A 2 -1.32 69.16 -19.89
C HIS A 2 -1.89 69.29 -18.45
N ARG A 3 -1.99 68.29 -17.55
CA ARG A 3 -1.55 66.87 -17.37
C ARG A 3 -2.47 66.29 -16.24
N THR A 4 -2.75 65.00 -16.01
CA THR A 4 -2.70 63.70 -16.73
C THR A 4 -3.30 62.61 -15.80
N LYS A 5 -3.89 61.53 -16.35
CA LYS A 5 -4.06 60.17 -15.76
C LYS A 5 -4.77 60.03 -14.39
N ILE A 6 -5.81 59.19 -14.35
CA ILE A 6 -5.72 57.89 -13.67
C ILE A 6 -6.28 56.83 -14.62
N LEU A 7 -5.57 55.70 -14.73
CA LEU A 7 -5.99 54.55 -15.54
C LEU A 7 -6.55 53.49 -14.58
N ARG A 8 -7.82 53.11 -14.74
CA ARG A 8 -8.36 51.88 -14.15
C ARG A 8 -8.92 51.02 -15.28
N ALA A 9 -8.06 50.14 -15.78
CA ALA A 9 -8.47 49.05 -16.64
C ALA A 9 -9.32 48.05 -15.84
N LEU A 10 -10.18 47.31 -16.56
CA LEU A 10 -10.51 45.88 -16.42
C LEU A 10 -10.61 45.30 -14.99
N ILE A 11 -11.61 44.49 -14.66
CA ILE A 11 -11.94 43.25 -15.38
C ILE A 11 -13.44 42.97 -15.33
N SER A 12 -14.01 42.61 -16.48
CA SER A 12 -15.29 41.91 -16.58
C SER A 12 -15.05 40.40 -16.68
N VAL A 13 -15.27 39.66 -15.58
CA VAL A 13 -15.43 38.20 -15.62
C VAL A 13 -16.78 37.84 -15.02
N SER A 14 -17.77 37.79 -15.92
CA SER A 14 -18.90 36.89 -15.73
C SER A 14 -18.42 35.48 -16.06
N LEU A 15 -18.48 34.55 -15.11
CA LEU A 15 -18.75 33.15 -15.42
C LEU A 15 -19.14 32.37 -14.15
N PHE A 16 -20.35 31.84 -14.16
CA PHE A 16 -20.76 30.77 -13.25
C PHE A 16 -20.01 29.48 -13.63
N THR A 17 -18.79 29.30 -13.11
CA THR A 17 -18.39 27.92 -12.79
C THR A 17 -19.07 27.57 -11.47
N ALA A 18 -20.22 26.91 -11.56
CA ALA A 18 -20.79 26.22 -10.41
C ALA A 18 -19.80 25.14 -9.98
N GLY A 19 -18.91 25.50 -9.06
CA GLY A 19 -18.02 24.58 -8.38
C GLY A 19 -18.85 23.65 -7.52
N THR A 20 -19.40 22.61 -8.12
CA THR A 20 -19.59 21.36 -7.40
C THR A 20 -18.27 21.09 -6.69
N PRO A 21 -18.25 20.95 -5.35
CA PRO A 21 -17.06 20.42 -4.72
C PRO A 21 -16.89 19.02 -5.33
N VAL A 22 -15.87 18.86 -6.17
CA VAL A 22 -15.43 17.54 -6.61
C VAL A 22 -14.95 16.88 -5.34
N ALA A 23 -15.88 16.19 -4.67
CA ALA A 23 -15.63 15.54 -3.40
C ALA A 23 -14.55 14.51 -3.68
N ALA A 24 -13.31 14.85 -3.30
CA ALA A 24 -12.13 14.02 -3.51
C ALA A 24 -12.49 12.64 -2.96
N ALA A 25 -12.69 11.70 -3.87
CA ALA A 25 -13.45 10.49 -3.56
C ALA A 25 -12.75 9.81 -2.39
N LYS A 26 -13.43 9.70 -1.24
CA LYS A 26 -12.84 9.16 -0.02
C LYS A 26 -12.41 7.72 -0.33
N VAL A 27 -11.11 7.56 -0.58
CA VAL A 27 -10.54 6.29 -1.00
C VAL A 27 -10.81 5.29 0.12
N ASP A 28 -11.54 4.21 -0.17
CA ASP A 28 -11.60 3.08 0.75
C ASP A 28 -10.22 2.41 0.71
N VAL A 29 -9.34 2.90 1.59
CA VAL A 29 -7.95 2.47 1.74
C VAL A 29 -7.88 0.95 1.85
N PHE A 30 -8.84 0.34 2.55
CA PHE A 30 -8.91 -1.10 2.76
C PHE A 30 -9.36 -1.87 1.51
N SER A 31 -10.23 -1.27 0.68
CA SER A 31 -10.59 -1.82 -0.64
C SER A 31 -9.39 -1.76 -1.59
N GLU A 32 -8.71 -0.62 -1.69
CA GLU A 32 -7.51 -0.47 -2.54
C GLU A 32 -6.33 -1.31 -2.06
N PHE A 33 -6.16 -1.45 -0.74
CA PHE A 33 -5.19 -2.36 -0.13
C PHE A 33 -5.45 -3.81 -0.56
N ASN A 34 -6.69 -4.30 -0.43
CA ASN A 34 -7.04 -5.65 -0.86
C ASN A 34 -6.88 -5.87 -2.37
N LYS A 35 -7.22 -4.88 -3.21
CA LYS A 35 -6.96 -4.93 -4.66
C LYS A 35 -5.46 -5.05 -4.96
N LYS A 36 -4.61 -4.24 -4.30
CA LYS A 36 -3.15 -4.31 -4.44
C LYS A 36 -2.56 -5.64 -3.96
N VAL A 37 -3.05 -6.21 -2.87
CA VAL A 37 -2.63 -7.55 -2.39
C VAL A 37 -3.03 -8.65 -3.38
N ALA A 38 -4.26 -8.64 -3.89
CA ALA A 38 -4.71 -9.61 -4.90
C ALA A 38 -3.95 -9.49 -6.24
N ALA A 39 -3.58 -8.25 -6.62
CA ALA A 39 -2.72 -8.00 -7.77
C ALA A 39 -1.30 -8.58 -7.55
N LEU A 40 -0.68 -8.31 -6.40
CA LEU A 40 0.62 -8.87 -6.02
C LEU A 40 0.61 -10.41 -6.07
N GLU A 41 -0.39 -11.06 -5.43
CA GLU A 41 -0.53 -12.52 -5.51
C GLU A 41 -0.58 -13.02 -6.96
N THR A 42 -1.30 -12.30 -7.83
CA THR A 42 -1.49 -12.65 -9.25
C THR A 42 -0.20 -12.46 -10.06
N GLU A 43 0.64 -11.48 -9.70
CA GLU A 43 1.95 -11.24 -10.30
C GLU A 43 2.96 -12.32 -9.85
N LEU A 44 3.03 -12.60 -8.54
CA LEU A 44 3.86 -13.65 -7.95
C LEU A 44 3.52 -15.04 -8.52
N LYS A 45 2.23 -15.34 -8.72
CA LYS A 45 1.76 -16.62 -9.31
C LYS A 45 2.15 -16.79 -10.79
N LYS A 46 2.53 -15.73 -11.51
CA LYS A 46 2.90 -15.76 -12.93
C LYS A 46 4.41 -15.77 -13.16
N GLU A 47 5.17 -15.06 -12.34
CA GLU A 47 6.62 -14.99 -12.46
C GLU A 47 7.30 -16.29 -11.97
N LYS A 48 8.39 -16.68 -12.62
CA LYS A 48 9.18 -17.88 -12.34
C LYS A 48 10.49 -17.57 -11.62
N ASP A 49 11.03 -16.38 -11.80
CA ASP A 49 12.25 -15.92 -11.13
C ASP A 49 11.94 -15.38 -9.73
N VAL A 50 12.43 -16.11 -8.72
CA VAL A 50 12.36 -15.76 -7.29
C VAL A 50 12.84 -14.33 -6.98
N ASN A 51 13.84 -13.81 -7.70
CA ASN A 51 14.36 -12.45 -7.47
C ASN A 51 13.41 -11.39 -8.04
N LYS A 52 12.76 -11.67 -9.18
CA LYS A 52 11.75 -10.78 -9.76
C LYS A 52 10.45 -10.80 -8.95
N ARG A 53 10.06 -11.95 -8.41
CA ARG A 53 8.99 -12.04 -7.41
C ARG A 53 9.29 -11.19 -6.19
N PHE A 54 10.53 -11.21 -5.71
CA PHE A 54 10.94 -10.38 -4.59
C PHE A 54 10.92 -8.87 -4.92
N ASP A 55 11.37 -8.48 -6.12
CA ASP A 55 11.26 -7.10 -6.60
C ASP A 55 9.80 -6.62 -6.77
N ALA A 56 8.91 -7.49 -7.25
CA ALA A 56 7.47 -7.20 -7.32
C ALA A 56 6.88 -7.01 -5.91
N PHE A 57 7.24 -7.89 -4.95
CA PHE A 57 6.86 -7.74 -3.55
C PHE A 57 7.32 -6.41 -2.95
N LEU A 58 8.60 -6.03 -3.07
CA LEU A 58 9.13 -4.79 -2.52
C LEU A 58 8.41 -3.55 -3.10
N LYS A 59 8.14 -3.56 -4.41
CA LYS A 59 7.35 -2.51 -5.07
C LYS A 59 5.94 -2.43 -4.50
N SER A 60 5.21 -3.56 -4.42
CA SER A 60 3.86 -3.61 -3.86
C SER A 60 3.81 -3.25 -2.38
N TYR A 61 4.79 -3.65 -1.58
CA TYR A 61 4.90 -3.32 -0.16
C TYR A 61 5.07 -1.81 0.05
N LYS A 62 5.93 -1.16 -0.74
CA LYS A 62 6.03 0.30 -0.76
C LYS A 62 4.70 0.94 -1.18
N ASP A 63 4.08 0.46 -2.26
CA ASP A 63 2.79 0.96 -2.76
C ASP A 63 1.65 0.87 -1.71
N LEU A 64 1.65 -0.17 -0.88
CA LEU A 64 0.71 -0.35 0.23
C LEU A 64 1.02 0.59 1.41
N SER A 65 2.29 0.79 1.74
CA SER A 65 2.73 1.75 2.77
C SER A 65 2.39 3.19 2.36
N ASP A 66 2.72 3.59 1.13
CA ASP A 66 2.36 4.88 0.53
C ASP A 66 0.83 5.11 0.51
N LEU A 67 0.04 4.06 0.23
CA LEU A 67 -1.43 4.12 0.23
C LEU A 67 -1.97 4.41 1.64
N ARG A 68 -1.44 3.75 2.67
CA ARG A 68 -1.84 3.98 4.07
C ARG A 68 -1.40 5.37 4.56
N ALA A 69 -0.15 5.77 4.28
CA ALA A 69 0.40 7.04 4.74
C ALA A 69 -0.31 8.30 4.18
N LYS A 70 -0.91 8.19 2.98
CA LYS A 70 -1.56 9.32 2.28
C LYS A 70 -3.05 9.50 2.60
N ASN A 71 -3.65 8.64 3.42
CA ASN A 71 -5.09 8.61 3.64
C ASN A 71 -5.45 8.58 5.15
N PRO A 72 -6.64 9.09 5.53
CA PRO A 72 -7.07 9.04 6.92
C PRO A 72 -7.37 7.61 7.40
N ARG A 73 -7.05 7.39 8.69
CA ARG A 73 -7.21 6.13 9.42
C ARG A 73 -8.62 5.55 9.25
N GLN A 74 -8.69 4.28 8.87
CA GLN A 74 -9.95 3.54 8.71
C GLN A 74 -10.56 3.15 10.08
N SER A 75 -11.65 2.39 10.08
CA SER A 75 -12.13 1.71 11.30
C SER A 75 -11.03 0.83 11.89
N GLU A 76 -11.04 0.67 13.21
CA GLU A 76 -9.99 -0.01 13.97
C GLU A 76 -9.69 -1.43 13.44
N GLU A 77 -10.73 -2.22 13.17
CA GLU A 77 -10.64 -3.54 12.54
C GLU A 77 -9.95 -3.51 11.16
N LYS A 78 -10.27 -2.53 10.31
CA LYS A 78 -9.64 -2.37 8.99
C LYS A 78 -8.16 -2.03 9.13
N GLU A 79 -7.81 -1.14 10.05
CA GLU A 79 -6.40 -0.77 10.31
C GLU A 79 -5.61 -1.90 10.96
N LEU A 80 -6.20 -2.65 11.89
CA LEU A 80 -5.59 -3.83 12.49
C LEU A 80 -5.22 -4.84 11.40
N ASN A 81 -6.19 -5.26 10.59
CA ASN A 81 -5.99 -6.16 9.45
C ASN A 81 -4.89 -5.67 8.46
N MET A 82 -4.85 -4.38 8.13
CA MET A 82 -3.79 -3.81 7.29
C MET A 82 -2.42 -3.73 7.98
N SER A 83 -2.40 -3.59 9.31
CA SER A 83 -1.16 -3.54 10.10
C SER A 83 -0.56 -4.94 10.21
N LEU A 84 -1.35 -5.93 10.61
CA LEU A 84 -0.96 -7.33 10.73
C LEU A 84 -0.31 -7.88 9.44
N PHE A 85 -0.91 -7.62 8.28
CA PHE A 85 -0.34 -8.05 6.99
C PHE A 85 1.00 -7.36 6.68
N MET A 86 1.11 -6.06 6.94
CA MET A 86 2.33 -5.30 6.65
C MET A 86 3.44 -5.65 7.64
N GLU A 87 3.13 -5.81 8.92
CA GLU A 87 4.05 -6.21 9.97
C GLU A 87 4.59 -7.63 9.74
N SER A 88 3.70 -8.58 9.41
CA SER A 88 4.08 -9.95 8.99
C SER A 88 5.12 -9.95 7.85
N LEU A 89 4.96 -9.04 6.88
CA LEU A 89 5.86 -8.93 5.73
C LEU A 89 7.09 -8.04 5.99
N SER A 90 7.12 -7.29 7.09
CA SER A 90 8.29 -6.49 7.49
C SER A 90 9.48 -7.33 7.97
N TYR A 91 9.25 -8.61 8.30
CA TYR A 91 10.28 -9.60 8.61
C TYR A 91 10.88 -10.27 7.36
N MET A 92 10.53 -9.82 6.16
CA MET A 92 11.29 -10.14 4.95
C MET A 92 12.56 -9.26 4.90
N PRO A 93 13.70 -9.79 4.41
CA PRO A 93 14.97 -9.06 4.34
C PRO A 93 14.91 -7.87 3.37
N ASP A 94 15.92 -7.00 3.40
CA ASP A 94 16.01 -5.91 2.41
C ASP A 94 16.56 -6.41 1.04
N LYS A 95 16.42 -5.62 -0.03
CA LYS A 95 16.86 -6.02 -1.41
C LYS A 95 18.33 -6.46 -1.49
N LYS A 96 19.18 -5.91 -0.62
CA LYS A 96 20.63 -6.21 -0.57
C LYS A 96 20.94 -7.52 0.17
N GLU A 97 20.00 -8.01 0.96
CA GLU A 97 20.19 -9.12 1.90
C GLU A 97 19.44 -10.39 1.46
N PHE A 98 18.39 -10.21 0.65
CA PHE A 98 17.64 -11.30 0.05
C PHE A 98 18.52 -12.25 -0.76
N GLN A 99 18.48 -13.53 -0.39
CA GLN A 99 19.14 -14.62 -1.10
C GLN A 99 18.15 -15.75 -1.26
N ALA A 100 17.80 -16.14 -2.48
CA ALA A 100 16.81 -17.18 -2.75
C ALA A 100 17.03 -18.49 -1.97
N LYS A 101 18.29 -18.90 -1.77
CA LYS A 101 18.67 -20.07 -0.97
C LYS A 101 18.27 -20.00 0.52
N LYS A 102 18.05 -18.79 1.06
CA LYS A 102 17.62 -18.53 2.45
C LYS A 102 16.10 -18.48 2.61
N CYS A 103 15.31 -18.71 1.55
CA CYS A 103 13.86 -18.76 1.62
C CYS A 103 13.26 -19.61 2.77
N PRO A 104 13.82 -20.78 3.16
CA PRO A 104 13.36 -21.52 4.34
C PRO A 104 13.57 -20.78 5.67
N GLU A 105 14.61 -19.94 5.77
CA GLU A 105 14.90 -19.11 6.94
C GLU A 105 13.86 -17.98 7.05
N TYR A 106 13.61 -17.24 5.96
CA TYR A 106 12.62 -16.16 5.93
C TYR A 106 11.21 -16.65 6.27
N LYS A 107 10.79 -17.80 5.72
CA LYS A 107 9.51 -18.45 6.09
C LYS A 107 9.44 -18.78 7.58
N LYS A 108 10.52 -19.31 8.15
CA LYS A 108 10.60 -19.63 9.59
C LYS A 108 10.54 -18.37 10.45
N GLU A 109 11.22 -17.30 10.06
CA GLU A 109 11.28 -16.02 10.78
C GLU A 109 9.91 -15.34 10.84
N VAL A 110 9.28 -15.11 9.67
CA VAL A 110 7.91 -14.57 9.56
C VAL A 110 6.92 -15.44 10.36
N THR A 111 7.01 -16.77 10.25
CA THR A 111 6.16 -17.71 11.03
C THR A 111 6.43 -17.62 12.53
N SER A 112 7.66 -17.38 12.96
CA SER A 112 8.04 -17.31 14.37
C SER A 112 7.55 -16.03 15.03
N MET A 113 7.71 -14.89 14.34
CA MET A 113 7.26 -13.60 14.83
C MET A 113 5.73 -13.55 14.92
N MET A 114 5.01 -13.96 13.87
CA MET A 114 3.54 -13.92 13.89
C MET A 114 2.89 -14.99 14.77
N LYS A 115 3.62 -16.03 15.21
CA LYS A 115 3.15 -16.96 16.27
C LYS A 115 3.13 -16.34 17.68
N SER A 116 3.59 -15.10 17.84
CA SER A 116 3.43 -14.30 19.07
C SER A 116 2.10 -13.54 19.14
N TYR A 117 1.42 -13.34 18.00
CA TYR A 117 0.06 -12.81 17.97
C TYR A 117 -0.94 -13.85 18.52
N ASP A 118 -2.09 -13.33 18.97
CA ASP A 118 -3.04 -14.10 19.79
C ASP A 118 -3.69 -15.24 19.01
N LYS A 119 -3.32 -16.47 19.36
CA LYS A 119 -3.80 -17.71 18.72
C LYS A 119 -5.31 -17.96 18.91
N SER A 120 -5.99 -17.22 19.77
CA SER A 120 -7.46 -17.23 19.84
C SER A 120 -8.11 -16.50 18.66
N GLN A 121 -7.38 -15.60 18.01
CA GLN A 121 -7.83 -14.78 16.90
C GLN A 121 -7.27 -15.33 15.57
N LYS A 122 -8.15 -15.86 14.71
CA LYS A 122 -7.77 -16.26 13.35
C LYS A 122 -7.64 -15.03 12.45
N GLU A 123 -6.50 -14.36 12.55
CA GLU A 123 -6.18 -13.19 11.75
C GLU A 123 -5.90 -13.58 10.29
N ALA A 124 -6.95 -13.60 9.46
CA ALA A 124 -6.88 -13.98 8.03
C ALA A 124 -5.89 -13.13 7.20
N TYR A 125 -5.43 -12.00 7.73
CA TYR A 125 -4.40 -11.16 7.12
C TYR A 125 -2.98 -11.63 7.41
N VAL A 126 -2.74 -12.35 8.51
CA VAL A 126 -1.50 -13.09 8.76
C VAL A 126 -1.41 -14.30 7.84
N ASP A 127 -2.50 -15.05 7.66
CA ASP A 127 -2.55 -16.16 6.68
C ASP A 127 -2.28 -15.67 5.24
N LYS A 128 -2.83 -14.51 4.85
CA LYS A 128 -2.50 -13.85 3.56
C LYS A 128 -1.02 -13.48 3.46
N ALA A 129 -0.41 -12.98 4.53
CA ALA A 129 1.02 -12.64 4.53
C ALA A 129 1.89 -13.89 4.38
N PHE A 130 1.59 -14.98 5.11
CA PHE A 130 2.25 -16.27 4.91
C PHE A 130 2.11 -16.74 3.44
N GLN A 131 0.92 -16.63 2.85
CA GLN A 131 0.71 -17.00 1.45
C GLN A 131 1.55 -16.14 0.48
N VAL A 132 1.76 -14.84 0.76
CA VAL A 132 2.63 -13.97 -0.04
C VAL A 132 4.10 -14.40 0.09
N VAL A 133 4.59 -14.70 1.30
CA VAL A 133 5.96 -15.22 1.50
C VAL A 133 6.15 -16.59 0.82
N ASP A 134 5.15 -17.47 0.90
CA ASP A 134 5.16 -18.75 0.19
C ASP A 134 5.25 -18.57 -1.33
N LEU A 135 4.53 -17.61 -1.90
CA LEU A 135 4.56 -17.31 -3.33
C LEU A 135 5.86 -16.67 -3.78
N ILE A 136 6.47 -15.79 -2.99
CA ILE A 136 7.82 -15.26 -3.23
C ILE A 136 8.81 -16.44 -3.29
N CYS A 137 8.78 -17.30 -2.28
CA CYS A 137 9.74 -18.38 -2.04
C CYS A 137 9.22 -19.75 -2.51
N LYS A 138 8.91 -19.88 -3.81
CA LYS A 138 8.39 -21.11 -4.47
C LYS A 138 9.12 -21.46 -5.77
#